data_AF-A0A3B8IX42-F1
#
_entry.id   AF-A0A3B8IX42-F1
#
_cell.length_a   1.000
_cell.length_b   1.000
_cell.length_c   1.000
_cell.angle_alpha   90.00
_cell.angle_beta   90.00
_cell.angle_gamma   90.00
#
_symmetry.space_group_name_H-M   'P 1'
#
loop_
_entity.id
_entity.type
_entity.pdbx_description
1 polymer ?
#
loop_
_entity_poly.entity_id
_entity_poly.type
_entity_poly.pdbx_seq_one_letter_code
_entity_poly.pdbx_strand_id
1 'polypeptide(L)'
;MKKTILWASLGLMIACGPSDSTNSAESSTSSSSSAGKGLNITIKGSDTVLPVSQKERNRFMELNPEANVQVVGGGSGVGIAALINNTTDIAMVSRDLNYQEKNSLALLGKTTERVVLAYDALAVVVNPNNPMQQLSIKQLELIYTGKVQNWNELEDADGNPGPDMTIIPYSRETSSGTYEYFKEVAMHDREYAPNVLKVPSTQSIVTSVGETEGAIGYIGVA
;
A
#
# COMPACT_ATOMS: atom_id res chain seq x y z
N MET A 1 10.94 -2.07 12.66
CA MET A 1 10.34 -0.90 11.98
C MET A 1 10.22 -1.24 10.51
N LYS A 2 9.02 -1.11 9.96
CA LYS A 2 8.71 -1.47 8.58
C LYS A 2 9.09 -0.28 7.68
N LYS A 3 9.61 -0.56 6.47
CA LYS A 3 10.19 0.45 5.56
C LYS A 3 9.19 0.79 4.47
N THR A 4 8.82 2.06 4.36
CA THR A 4 8.03 2.56 3.23
C THR A 4 8.93 2.97 2.07
N ILE A 5 8.60 2.50 0.87
CA ILE A 5 9.45 2.59 -0.32
C ILE A 5 8.64 3.05 -1.54
N LEU A 6 9.17 3.98 -2.32
CA LEU A 6 8.76 4.23 -3.70
C LEU A 6 9.72 3.53 -4.66
N TRP A 7 9.16 2.97 -5.71
CA TRP A 7 9.93 2.52 -6.88
C TRP A 7 9.53 3.34 -8.10
N ALA A 8 10.48 4.05 -8.71
CA ALA A 8 10.29 4.78 -9.96
C ALA A 8 10.98 4.07 -11.12
N SER A 9 10.36 4.06 -12.30
CA SER A 9 11.01 3.60 -13.54
C SER A 9 11.60 4.76 -14.32
N LEU A 10 12.91 4.75 -14.57
CA LEU A 10 13.58 5.77 -15.38
C LEU A 10 13.54 5.37 -16.86
N GLY A 11 12.87 6.15 -17.70
CA GLY A 11 12.83 5.96 -19.15
C GLY A 11 14.05 6.56 -19.84
N LEU A 12 14.79 5.76 -20.60
CA LEU A 12 15.92 6.21 -21.42
C LEU A 12 15.41 6.77 -22.75
N MET A 13 15.36 8.10 -22.90
CA MET A 13 15.07 8.75 -24.18
C MET A 13 16.37 8.90 -24.97
N ILE A 14 16.59 8.02 -25.96
CA ILE A 14 17.62 8.24 -26.98
C ILE A 14 17.00 9.10 -28.08
N ALA A 15 17.29 10.40 -28.04
CA ALA A 15 17.02 11.32 -29.13
C ALA A 15 18.22 11.31 -30.09
N CYS A 16 17.99 10.92 -31.34
CA CYS A 16 18.97 11.07 -32.41
C CYS A 16 18.25 11.58 -33.66
N GLY A 17 18.77 12.67 -34.23
CA GLY A 17 18.45 13.16 -35.57
C GLY A 17 19.60 14.05 -36.06
N PRO A 18 19.55 14.59 -37.29
CA PRO A 18 18.85 14.13 -38.50
C PRO A 18 19.81 13.96 -39.71
N SER A 19 19.33 13.45 -40.84
CA SER A 19 19.96 13.66 -42.15
C SER A 19 18.91 13.79 -43.26
N ASP A 20 19.06 14.84 -44.06
CA ASP A 20 18.16 15.38 -45.08
C ASP A 20 17.86 14.48 -46.29
N SER A 21 16.63 14.61 -46.81
CA SER A 21 16.38 14.65 -48.26
C SER A 21 15.05 15.36 -48.56
N THR A 22 15.14 16.37 -49.41
CA THR A 22 14.13 17.28 -49.97
C THR A 22 12.95 16.61 -50.69
N ASN A 23 11.72 17.10 -50.45
CA ASN A 23 10.78 17.46 -51.52
C ASN A 23 9.63 18.36 -51.04
N SER A 24 9.27 19.33 -51.88
CA SER A 24 8.31 20.40 -51.66
C SER A 24 6.85 19.94 -51.70
N ALA A 25 6.05 20.38 -50.73
CA ALA A 25 4.60 20.59 -50.87
C ALA A 25 4.15 21.63 -49.83
N GLU A 26 3.42 22.63 -50.29
CA GLU A 26 2.84 23.71 -49.49
C GLU A 26 1.96 23.17 -48.36
N SER A 27 2.20 23.60 -47.14
CA SER A 27 1.24 23.44 -46.05
C SER A 27 1.31 24.66 -45.13
N SER A 28 0.13 25.23 -44.93
CA SER A 28 -0.21 26.35 -44.06
C SER A 28 0.60 26.38 -42.77
N THR A 29 1.29 27.49 -42.56
CA THR A 29 1.93 27.87 -41.30
C THR A 29 0.89 28.03 -40.19
N SER A 30 0.51 26.93 -39.54
CA SER A 30 0.05 26.95 -38.17
C SER A 30 1.29 26.82 -37.28
N SER A 31 1.65 27.92 -36.64
CA SER A 31 2.62 27.94 -35.56
C SER A 31 2.19 26.93 -34.50
N SER A 32 2.81 25.74 -34.52
CA SER A 32 2.76 24.81 -33.40
C SER A 32 3.52 25.48 -32.25
N SER A 33 2.78 26.27 -31.47
CA SER A 33 3.14 26.44 -30.08
C SER A 33 3.29 25.03 -29.51
N SER A 34 4.52 24.67 -29.17
CA SER A 34 4.78 23.53 -28.30
C SER A 34 4.13 23.84 -26.95
N ALA A 35 2.82 23.63 -26.86
CA ALA A 35 2.14 23.49 -25.59
C ALA A 35 2.91 22.39 -24.85
N GLY A 36 3.56 22.77 -23.75
CA GLY A 36 4.33 21.85 -22.93
C GLY A 36 3.49 20.61 -22.66
N LYS A 37 4.00 19.45 -23.04
CA LYS A 37 3.30 18.18 -22.85
C LYS A 37 3.14 18.01 -21.34
N GLY A 38 1.94 18.28 -20.81
CA GLY A 38 1.65 18.23 -19.38
C GLY A 38 2.15 16.92 -18.77
N LEU A 39 2.87 17.02 -17.65
CA LEU A 39 3.50 15.88 -17.00
C LEU A 39 2.42 15.01 -16.36
N ASN A 40 2.11 13.88 -16.99
CA ASN A 40 1.16 12.91 -16.45
C ASN A 40 1.92 11.85 -15.65
N ILE A 41 1.63 11.72 -14.36
CA ILE A 41 2.25 10.74 -13.46
C ILE A 41 1.16 9.88 -12.84
N THR A 42 1.38 8.57 -12.83
CA THR A 42 0.50 7.58 -12.23
C THR A 42 1.22 6.85 -11.11
N ILE A 43 0.62 6.86 -9.93
CA ILE A 43 1.15 6.28 -8.71
C ILE A 43 0.14 5.27 -8.17
N LYS A 44 0.56 4.03 -7.94
CA LYS A 44 -0.33 2.96 -7.46
C LYS A 44 0.28 2.17 -6.31
N GLY A 45 -0.54 1.70 -5.37
CA GLY A 45 -0.14 0.62 -4.46
C GLY A 45 -0.60 0.78 -3.02
N SER A 46 0.36 0.76 -2.10
CA SER A 46 0.15 0.65 -0.65
C SER A 46 -0.85 1.66 -0.07
N ASP A 47 -1.91 1.16 0.57
CA ASP A 47 -2.89 2.00 1.28
C ASP A 47 -2.32 2.68 2.52
N THR A 48 -1.23 2.15 3.11
CA THR A 48 -0.54 2.82 4.21
C THR A 48 0.11 4.13 3.76
N VAL A 49 0.58 4.18 2.50
CA VAL A 49 1.27 5.36 1.92
C VAL A 49 0.31 6.28 1.21
N LEU A 50 -0.89 5.80 0.88
CA LEU A 50 -1.88 6.52 0.11
C LEU A 50 -2.17 7.93 0.65
N PRO A 51 -2.42 8.14 1.97
CA PRO A 51 -2.74 9.48 2.49
C PRO A 51 -1.60 10.48 2.31
N VAL A 52 -0.37 10.07 2.64
CA VAL A 52 0.81 10.94 2.48
C VAL A 52 1.07 11.23 1.00
N SER A 53 0.99 10.23 0.13
CA SER A 53 1.17 10.43 -1.32
C SER A 53 0.10 11.35 -1.93
N GLN A 54 -1.16 11.27 -1.49
CA GLN A 54 -2.22 12.17 -1.95
C GLN A 54 -1.98 13.61 -1.50
N LYS A 55 -1.46 13.81 -0.28
CA LYS A 55 -1.09 15.13 0.23
C LYS A 55 0.07 15.72 -0.57
N GLU A 56 1.13 14.95 -0.79
CA GLU A 56 2.28 15.39 -1.59
C GLU A 56 1.91 15.62 -3.06
N ARG A 57 1.02 14.81 -3.62
CA ARG A 57 0.44 15.02 -4.94
C ARG A 57 -0.22 16.41 -5.05
N ASN A 58 -1.07 16.76 -4.08
CA ASN A 58 -1.73 18.07 -4.09
C ASN A 58 -0.70 19.20 -4.09
N ARG A 59 0.30 19.10 -3.20
CA ARG A 59 1.36 20.10 -3.10
C ARG A 59 2.19 20.20 -4.38
N PHE A 60 2.48 19.07 -5.02
CA PHE A 60 3.23 19.05 -6.27
C PHE A 60 2.46 19.72 -7.42
N MET A 61 1.16 19.47 -7.54
CA MET A 61 0.31 20.08 -8.58
C MET A 61 0.06 21.57 -8.33
N GLU A 62 0.03 22.04 -7.08
CA GLU A 62 0.04 23.48 -6.76
C GLU A 62 1.28 24.19 -7.31
N LEU A 63 2.45 23.53 -7.19
CA LEU A 63 3.73 24.08 -7.65
C LEU A 63 3.96 23.87 -9.16
N ASN A 64 3.25 22.91 -9.76
CA ASN A 64 3.38 22.54 -11.17
C ASN A 64 1.99 22.42 -11.80
N PRO A 65 1.34 23.54 -12.19
CA PRO A 65 -0.05 23.54 -12.67
C PRO A 65 -0.30 22.72 -13.94
N GLU A 66 0.76 22.51 -14.75
CA GLU A 66 0.72 21.71 -15.97
C GLU A 66 0.87 20.19 -15.71
N ALA A 67 1.12 19.79 -14.45
CA ALA A 67 1.24 18.40 -14.07
C ALA A 67 -0.11 17.81 -13.64
N ASN A 68 -0.34 16.55 -14.02
CA ASN A 68 -1.49 15.77 -13.63
C ASN A 68 -1.01 14.48 -12.96
N VAL A 69 -1.19 14.38 -11.65
CA VAL A 69 -0.71 13.24 -10.87
C VAL A 69 -1.88 12.45 -10.30
N GLN A 70 -1.98 11.17 -10.62
CA GLN A 70 -2.99 10.27 -10.09
C GLN A 70 -2.38 9.34 -9.05
N VAL A 71 -3.02 9.20 -7.88
CA VAL A 71 -2.57 8.32 -6.80
C VAL A 71 -3.70 7.38 -6.42
N VAL A 72 -3.47 6.07 -6.54
CA VAL A 72 -4.47 5.02 -6.30
C VAL A 72 -3.94 4.00 -5.30
N GLY A 73 -4.79 3.61 -4.34
CA GLY A 73 -4.52 2.54 -3.38
C GLY A 73 -4.68 1.14 -3.96
N GLY A 74 -4.92 0.15 -3.09
CA GLY A 74 -5.17 -1.24 -3.47
C GLY A 74 -4.13 -2.25 -2.99
N GLY A 75 -3.06 -1.79 -2.32
CA GLY A 75 -2.07 -2.63 -1.67
C GLY A 75 -0.72 -2.66 -2.39
N SER A 76 0.33 -3.07 -1.66
CA SER A 76 1.71 -3.09 -2.16
C SER A 76 1.87 -4.00 -3.38
N GLY A 77 1.25 -5.19 -3.36
CA GLY A 77 1.28 -6.10 -4.51
C GLY A 77 0.66 -5.51 -5.77
N VAL A 78 -0.42 -4.73 -5.63
CA VAL A 78 -1.07 -4.04 -6.76
C VAL A 78 -0.13 -3.00 -7.37
N GLY A 79 0.57 -2.21 -6.54
CA GLY A 79 1.55 -1.23 -7.03
C GLY A 79 2.71 -1.88 -7.76
N ILE A 80 3.26 -2.95 -7.20
CA ILE A 80 4.39 -3.70 -7.81
C ILE A 80 3.97 -4.33 -9.13
N ALA A 81 2.82 -5.00 -9.18
CA ALA A 81 2.28 -5.57 -10.41
C ALA A 81 2.01 -4.49 -11.46
N ALA A 82 1.49 -3.33 -11.05
CA ALA A 82 1.28 -2.21 -11.96
C ALA A 82 2.59 -1.68 -12.56
N LEU A 83 3.67 -1.65 -11.78
CA LEU A 83 5.01 -1.24 -12.24
C LEU A 83 5.62 -2.25 -13.20
N ILE A 84 5.53 -3.55 -12.88
CA ILE A 84 5.97 -4.65 -13.76
C ILE A 84 5.24 -4.58 -15.11
N ASN A 85 3.94 -4.29 -15.09
CA ASN A 85 3.11 -4.24 -16.30
C ASN A 85 3.13 -2.87 -17.02
N ASN A 86 3.96 -1.92 -16.59
CA ASN A 86 4.05 -0.56 -17.18
C ASN A 86 2.73 0.23 -17.18
N THR A 87 1.91 0.02 -16.16
CA THR A 87 0.61 0.70 -15.98
C THR A 87 0.64 1.74 -14.85
N THR A 88 1.82 1.95 -14.25
CA THR A 88 2.11 3.01 -13.29
C THR A 88 3.55 3.47 -13.45
N ASP A 89 3.81 4.76 -13.18
CA ASP A 89 5.16 5.33 -13.17
C ASP A 89 5.88 5.08 -11.84
N ILE A 90 5.11 5.10 -10.74
CA ILE A 90 5.62 4.92 -9.37
C ILE A 90 4.78 3.89 -8.61
N ALA A 91 5.43 2.90 -8.00
CA ALA A 91 4.79 1.97 -7.08
C ALA A 91 5.00 2.39 -5.62
N MET A 92 3.90 2.51 -4.86
CA MET A 92 3.92 2.67 -3.41
C MET A 92 3.98 1.31 -2.73
N VAL A 93 5.02 1.06 -1.93
CA VAL A 93 5.25 -0.23 -1.30
C VAL A 93 5.54 -0.03 0.18
N SER A 94 4.88 -0.78 1.06
CA SER A 94 5.13 -0.72 2.51
C SER A 94 6.00 -1.87 3.01
N ARG A 95 6.29 -2.87 2.19
CA ARG A 95 7.15 -4.01 2.54
C ARG A 95 8.30 -4.15 1.55
N ASP A 96 9.26 -5.01 1.85
CA ASP A 96 10.24 -5.39 0.85
C ASP A 96 9.59 -6.22 -0.29
N LEU A 97 10.25 -6.24 -1.45
CA LEU A 97 9.84 -7.07 -2.57
C LEU A 97 10.06 -8.55 -2.22
N ASN A 98 9.08 -9.39 -2.53
CA ASN A 98 9.24 -10.83 -2.43
C ASN A 98 10.13 -11.37 -3.56
N TYR A 99 10.52 -12.65 -3.47
CA TYR A 99 11.41 -13.27 -4.45
C TYR A 99 10.88 -13.23 -5.88
N GLN A 100 9.58 -13.48 -6.07
CA GLN A 100 8.95 -13.48 -7.40
C GLN A 100 8.96 -12.07 -8.00
N GLU A 101 8.61 -11.05 -7.22
CA GLU A 101 8.60 -9.65 -7.64
C GLU A 101 10.01 -9.15 -8.03
N LYS A 102 11.04 -9.51 -7.24
CA LYS A 102 12.44 -9.19 -7.56
C LYS A 102 12.86 -9.79 -8.90
N ASN A 103 12.53 -11.05 -9.13
CA ASN A 103 12.86 -11.73 -10.38
C ASN A 103 12.11 -11.12 -11.57
N SER A 104 10.82 -10.84 -11.42
CA SER A 104 10.03 -10.20 -12.49
C SER A 104 10.59 -8.82 -12.87
N LEU A 105 11.00 -8.00 -11.89
CA LEU A 105 11.61 -6.71 -12.17
C LEU A 105 12.99 -6.83 -12.82
N ALA A 106 13.81 -7.80 -12.39
CA ALA A 106 15.12 -8.05 -12.98
C ALA A 106 15.03 -8.49 -14.45
N LEU A 107 14.06 -9.36 -14.77
CA LEU A 107 13.83 -9.85 -16.14
C LEU A 107 13.39 -8.75 -17.11
N LEU A 108 12.74 -7.69 -16.61
CA LEU A 108 12.34 -6.56 -17.43
C LEU A 108 13.51 -5.65 -17.84
N GLY A 109 14.72 -5.89 -17.31
CA GLY A 109 15.89 -5.03 -17.57
C GLY A 109 15.71 -3.60 -17.07
N LYS A 110 14.70 -3.36 -16.23
CA LYS A 110 14.39 -2.04 -15.67
C LYS A 110 15.20 -1.85 -14.40
N THR A 111 16.05 -0.84 -14.38
CA THR A 111 16.59 -0.29 -13.14
C THR A 111 15.45 0.41 -12.42
N THR A 112 14.83 -0.25 -11.45
CA THR A 112 13.89 0.39 -10.55
C THR A 112 14.67 1.05 -9.43
N GLU A 113 14.48 2.35 -9.23
CA GLU A 113 15.12 3.06 -8.12
C GLU A 113 14.26 2.98 -6.87
N ARG A 114 14.84 2.52 -5.77
CA ARG A 114 14.19 2.46 -4.46
C ARG A 114 14.46 3.75 -3.69
N VAL A 115 13.40 4.51 -3.40
CA VAL A 115 13.44 5.70 -2.55
C VAL A 115 12.71 5.42 -1.26
N VAL A 116 13.40 5.52 -0.12
CA VAL A 116 12.76 5.40 1.20
C VAL A 116 12.08 6.72 1.54
N LEU A 117 10.77 6.69 1.72
CA LEU A 117 9.97 7.85 2.09
C LEU A 117 9.84 8.04 3.60
N ALA A 118 9.60 6.92 4.29
CA ALA A 118 9.21 6.91 5.70
C ALA A 118 9.48 5.53 6.32
N TYR A 119 9.42 5.48 7.64
CA TYR A 119 9.30 4.25 8.41
C TYR A 119 7.89 4.21 8.98
N ASP A 120 7.16 3.14 8.73
CA ASP A 120 5.80 2.95 9.23
C ASP A 120 5.78 1.99 10.43
N ALA A 121 4.74 2.17 11.25
CA ALA A 121 4.39 1.26 12.33
C ALA A 121 3.11 0.51 11.96
N LEU A 122 2.94 -0.70 12.50
CA LEU A 122 1.67 -1.40 12.46
C LEU A 122 1.00 -1.24 13.82
N ALA A 123 -0.24 -0.78 13.82
CA ALA A 123 -1.07 -0.68 15.00
C ALA A 123 -2.18 -1.74 14.94
N VAL A 124 -2.38 -2.43 16.05
CA VAL A 124 -3.60 -3.22 16.29
C VAL A 124 -4.65 -2.25 16.80
N VAL A 125 -5.86 -2.35 16.25
CA VAL A 125 -7.00 -1.52 16.61
C VAL A 125 -8.15 -2.42 17.04
N VAL A 126 -8.85 -2.02 18.10
CA VAL A 126 -10.05 -2.68 18.60
C VAL A 126 -11.21 -1.70 18.59
N ASN A 127 -12.45 -2.21 18.64
CA ASN A 127 -13.62 -1.35 18.77
C ASN A 127 -13.47 -0.44 20.02
N PRO A 128 -13.87 0.85 19.97
CA PRO A 128 -13.74 1.77 21.11
C PRO A 128 -14.42 1.32 22.41
N ASN A 129 -15.45 0.47 22.32
CA ASN A 129 -16.15 -0.07 23.49
C ASN A 129 -15.42 -1.26 24.13
N ASN A 130 -14.34 -1.76 23.52
CA ASN A 130 -13.55 -2.85 24.08
C ASN A 130 -12.58 -2.30 25.15
N PRO A 131 -12.66 -2.76 26.41
CA PRO A 131 -11.79 -2.29 27.48
C PRO A 131 -10.34 -2.79 27.35
N MET A 132 -10.07 -3.79 26.51
CA MET A 132 -8.72 -4.35 26.31
C MET A 132 -7.82 -3.34 25.57
N GLN A 133 -6.85 -2.76 26.29
CA GLN A 133 -5.93 -1.76 25.74
C GLN A 133 -4.61 -2.35 25.23
N GLN A 134 -4.26 -3.57 25.64
CA GLN A 134 -2.99 -4.20 25.32
C GLN A 134 -3.21 -5.67 25.01
N LEU A 135 -2.51 -6.17 24.00
CA LEU A 135 -2.47 -7.57 23.62
C LEU A 135 -1.03 -7.95 23.33
N SER A 136 -0.61 -9.09 23.86
CA SER A 136 0.66 -9.69 23.49
C SER A 136 0.59 -10.23 22.06
N ILE A 137 1.75 -10.33 21.40
CA ILE A 137 1.88 -10.98 20.08
C ILE A 137 1.29 -12.39 20.12
N LYS A 138 1.47 -13.11 21.23
CA LYS A 138 0.92 -14.46 21.37
C LYS A 138 -0.61 -14.46 21.35
N GLN A 139 -1.26 -13.51 22.01
CA GLN A 139 -2.72 -13.40 21.98
C GLN A 139 -3.22 -13.04 20.58
N LEU A 140 -2.52 -12.16 19.86
CA LEU A 140 -2.82 -11.88 18.44
C LEU A 140 -2.75 -13.15 17.59
N GLU A 141 -1.70 -13.95 17.73
CA GLU A 141 -1.58 -15.24 17.04
C GLU A 141 -2.78 -16.16 17.36
N LEU A 142 -3.18 -16.27 18.63
CA LEU A 142 -4.30 -17.11 19.05
C LEU A 142 -5.64 -16.65 18.45
N ILE A 143 -5.89 -15.34 18.45
CA ILE A 143 -7.08 -14.73 17.85
C ILE A 143 -7.14 -15.03 16.34
N TYR A 144 -6.07 -14.69 15.62
CA TYR A 144 -6.06 -14.77 14.16
C TYR A 144 -5.89 -16.20 13.62
N THR A 145 -5.46 -17.15 14.46
CA THR A 145 -5.53 -18.59 14.18
C THR A 145 -6.83 -19.25 14.65
N GLY A 146 -7.77 -18.48 15.23
CA GLY A 146 -9.09 -18.94 15.65
C GLY A 146 -9.09 -19.84 16.89
N LYS A 147 -7.96 -19.93 17.60
CA LYS A 147 -7.84 -20.69 18.86
C LYS A 147 -8.53 -20.00 20.03
N VAL A 148 -8.68 -18.68 19.95
CA VAL A 148 -9.45 -17.85 20.87
C VAL A 148 -10.50 -17.12 20.04
N GLN A 149 -11.76 -17.18 20.49
CA GLN A 149 -12.91 -16.63 19.76
C GLN A 149 -13.77 -15.72 20.63
N ASN A 150 -13.52 -15.65 21.94
CA ASN A 150 -14.15 -14.72 22.86
C ASN A 150 -13.08 -13.92 23.64
N TRP A 151 -13.35 -12.65 23.89
CA TRP A 151 -12.47 -11.74 24.62
C TRP A 151 -12.24 -12.17 26.07
N ASN A 152 -13.16 -12.89 26.71
CA ASN A 152 -13.01 -13.41 28.07
C ASN A 152 -12.03 -14.60 28.19
N GLU A 153 -11.57 -15.15 27.06
CA GLU A 153 -10.50 -16.16 27.02
C GLU A 153 -9.10 -15.53 27.05
N LEU A 154 -9.02 -14.19 27.09
CA LEU A 154 -7.80 -13.41 27.11
C LEU A 154 -7.68 -12.64 28.42
N GLU A 155 -6.44 -12.40 28.83
CA GLU A 155 -6.11 -11.56 29.99
C GLU A 155 -5.46 -10.25 29.52
N ASP A 156 -5.75 -9.16 30.21
CA ASP A 156 -5.03 -7.89 30.02
C ASP A 156 -3.62 -7.93 30.63
N ALA A 157 -2.92 -6.79 30.64
CA ALA A 157 -1.57 -6.71 31.18
C ALA A 157 -1.49 -6.98 32.70
N ASP A 158 -2.59 -6.81 33.43
CA ASP A 158 -2.70 -6.98 34.88
C ASP A 158 -3.26 -8.37 35.25
N GLY A 159 -3.58 -9.21 34.26
CA GLY A 159 -4.13 -10.55 34.45
C GLY A 159 -5.65 -10.59 34.61
N ASN A 160 -6.38 -9.50 34.32
CA ASN A 160 -7.83 -9.51 34.37
C ASN A 160 -8.40 -10.06 33.06
N PRO A 161 -9.46 -10.90 33.13
CA PRO A 161 -10.10 -11.40 31.93
C PRO A 161 -10.77 -10.27 31.14
N GLY A 162 -10.74 -10.38 29.81
CA GLY A 162 -11.52 -9.53 28.92
C GLY A 162 -13.04 -9.71 29.11
N PRO A 163 -13.85 -8.85 28.46
CA PRO A 163 -15.30 -8.94 28.53
C PRO A 163 -15.82 -10.22 27.86
N ASP A 164 -16.98 -10.72 28.30
CA ASP A 164 -17.70 -11.78 27.56
C ASP A 164 -18.28 -11.20 26.27
N MET A 165 -17.53 -11.35 25.19
CA MET A 165 -17.80 -10.75 23.90
C MET A 165 -17.11 -11.55 22.80
N THR A 166 -17.84 -11.92 21.75
CA THR A 166 -17.26 -12.62 20.60
C THR A 166 -16.23 -11.75 19.88
N ILE A 167 -15.10 -12.34 19.51
CA ILE A 167 -14.07 -11.67 18.73
C ILE A 167 -14.43 -11.72 17.24
N ILE A 168 -14.40 -10.56 16.58
CA ILE A 168 -14.62 -10.44 15.13
C ILE A 168 -13.31 -9.95 14.48
N PRO A 169 -12.43 -10.86 14.04
CA PRO A 169 -11.13 -10.46 13.50
C PRO A 169 -11.24 -10.03 12.04
N TYR A 170 -10.74 -8.83 11.75
CA TYR A 170 -10.56 -8.31 10.40
C TYR A 170 -9.10 -8.34 9.97
N SER A 171 -8.87 -8.63 8.70
CA SER A 171 -7.57 -8.66 8.05
C SER A 171 -7.62 -7.97 6.70
N ARG A 172 -6.48 -7.50 6.21
CA ARG A 172 -6.36 -6.96 4.85
C ARG A 172 -6.35 -8.09 3.82
N GLU A 173 -6.75 -7.80 2.59
CA GLU A 173 -6.52 -8.70 1.45
C GLU A 173 -5.03 -9.03 1.23
N THR A 174 -4.77 -10.15 0.56
CA THR A 174 -3.40 -10.69 0.35
C THR A 174 -2.50 -9.78 -0.48
N SER A 175 -3.06 -8.84 -1.23
CA SER A 175 -2.32 -7.80 -1.96
C SER A 175 -1.68 -6.74 -1.05
N SER A 176 -2.07 -6.71 0.23
CA SER A 176 -1.62 -5.70 1.18
C SER A 176 -0.25 -6.02 1.77
N GLY A 177 0.67 -5.06 1.73
CA GLY A 177 1.94 -5.17 2.46
C GLY A 177 1.75 -5.19 3.99
N THR A 178 0.63 -4.70 4.50
CA THR A 178 0.28 -4.79 5.93
C THR A 178 -0.21 -6.19 6.29
N TYR A 179 -0.91 -6.87 5.36
CA TYR A 179 -1.26 -8.28 5.51
C TYR A 179 0.00 -9.15 5.64
N GLU A 180 0.94 -8.98 4.70
CA GLU A 180 2.17 -9.78 4.69
C GLU A 180 3.01 -9.55 5.95
N TYR A 181 3.21 -8.28 6.34
CA TYR A 181 3.99 -7.95 7.53
C TYR A 181 3.36 -8.47 8.83
N PHE A 182 2.03 -8.40 8.97
CA PHE A 182 1.34 -8.97 10.14
C PHE A 182 1.46 -10.50 10.16
N LYS A 183 1.36 -11.15 8.99
CA LYS A 183 1.53 -12.59 8.86
C LYS A 183 2.93 -13.04 9.29
N GLU A 184 3.95 -12.30 8.89
CA GLU A 184 5.34 -12.56 9.30
C GLU A 184 5.53 -12.37 10.81
N VAL A 185 5.20 -11.17 11.32
CA VAL A 185 5.62 -10.73 12.66
C VAL A 185 4.69 -11.20 13.78
N ALA A 186 3.38 -11.17 13.56
CA ALA A 186 2.40 -11.51 14.61
C ALA A 186 1.93 -12.97 14.51
N MET A 187 1.89 -13.53 13.31
CA MET A 187 1.39 -14.89 13.06
C MET A 187 2.49 -15.92 12.85
N HIS A 188 3.76 -15.52 12.74
CA HIS A 188 4.89 -16.43 12.43
C HIS A 188 4.61 -17.30 11.21
N ASP A 189 4.14 -16.67 10.12
CA ASP A 189 3.78 -17.28 8.85
C ASP A 189 2.62 -18.30 8.89
N ARG A 190 1.91 -18.41 10.02
CA ARG A 190 0.71 -19.26 10.12
C ARG A 190 -0.43 -18.73 9.26
N GLU A 191 -1.29 -19.63 8.83
CA GLU A 191 -2.51 -19.27 8.11
C GLU A 191 -3.55 -18.64 9.04
N TYR A 192 -4.26 -17.66 8.48
CA TYR A 192 -5.41 -17.05 9.13
C TYR A 192 -6.57 -18.05 9.20
N ALA A 193 -7.30 -18.03 10.29
CA ALA A 193 -8.49 -18.86 10.44
C ALA A 193 -9.62 -18.43 9.47
N PRO A 194 -10.53 -19.35 9.11
CA PRO A 194 -11.62 -19.05 8.17
C PRO A 194 -12.58 -17.94 8.63
N ASN A 195 -12.68 -17.69 9.94
CA ASN A 195 -13.51 -16.65 10.52
C ASN A 195 -12.88 -15.24 10.43
N VAL A 196 -11.65 -15.11 9.90
CA VAL A 196 -11.01 -13.80 9.70
C VAL A 196 -11.58 -13.12 8.46
N LEU A 197 -12.25 -11.99 8.66
CA LEU A 197 -12.92 -11.23 7.63
C LEU A 197 -11.92 -10.36 6.86
N LYS A 198 -11.78 -10.61 5.55
CA LYS A 198 -10.86 -9.85 4.69
C LYS A 198 -11.51 -8.60 4.14
N VAL A 199 -10.79 -7.48 4.18
CA VAL A 199 -11.27 -6.18 3.66
C VAL A 199 -10.22 -5.51 2.75
N PRO A 200 -10.67 -4.74 1.75
CA PRO A 200 -9.80 -4.31 0.66
C PRO A 200 -8.83 -3.19 1.07
N SER A 201 -9.18 -2.35 2.05
CA SER A 201 -8.41 -1.13 2.36
C SER A 201 -8.17 -0.92 3.86
N THR A 202 -7.21 -0.05 4.20
CA THR A 202 -7.00 0.42 5.57
C THR A 202 -8.25 1.15 6.10
N GLN A 203 -8.90 1.95 5.26
CA GLN A 203 -10.14 2.63 5.63
C GLN A 203 -11.25 1.63 5.99
N SER A 204 -11.34 0.53 5.24
CA SER A 204 -12.32 -0.54 5.54
C SER A 204 -12.07 -1.18 6.90
N ILE A 205 -10.81 -1.40 7.31
CA ILE A 205 -10.50 -1.87 8.67
C ILE A 205 -11.01 -0.86 9.71
N VAL A 206 -10.68 0.42 9.56
CA VAL A 206 -11.06 1.47 10.51
C VAL A 206 -12.58 1.55 10.66
N THR A 207 -13.30 1.56 9.54
CA THR A 207 -14.78 1.59 9.55
C THR A 207 -15.35 0.32 10.19
N SER A 208 -14.94 -0.86 9.75
CA SER A 208 -15.47 -2.13 10.28
C SER A 208 -15.20 -2.30 11.77
N VAL A 209 -14.00 -1.96 12.24
CA VAL A 209 -13.64 -2.03 13.66
C VAL A 209 -14.42 -1.01 14.49
N GLY A 210 -14.62 0.21 13.97
CA GLY A 210 -15.38 1.25 14.67
C GLY A 210 -16.88 0.94 14.81
N GLU A 211 -17.47 0.28 13.82
CA GLU A 211 -18.91 -0.01 13.77
C GLU A 211 -19.31 -1.35 14.40
N THR A 212 -18.35 -2.26 14.59
CA THR A 212 -18.61 -3.63 15.03
C THR A 212 -18.09 -3.88 16.43
N GLU A 213 -19.01 -4.06 17.39
CA GLU A 213 -18.66 -4.47 18.74
C GLU A 213 -17.93 -5.82 18.73
N GLY A 214 -16.89 -5.97 19.56
CA GLY A 214 -16.04 -7.17 19.56
C GLY A 214 -14.99 -7.24 18.44
N ALA A 215 -14.94 -6.27 17.53
CA ALA A 215 -14.01 -6.29 16.42
C ALA A 215 -12.57 -5.95 16.81
N ILE A 216 -11.64 -6.61 16.09
CA ILE A 216 -10.20 -6.34 16.10
C ILE A 216 -9.70 -6.28 14.66
N GLY A 217 -8.76 -5.37 14.40
CA GLY A 217 -8.08 -5.27 13.12
C GLY A 217 -6.65 -4.77 13.30
N TYR A 218 -5.94 -4.63 12.19
CA TYR A 218 -4.63 -4.00 12.19
C TYR A 218 -4.47 -3.09 10.97
N ILE A 219 -3.73 -2.00 11.18
CA ILE A 219 -3.50 -0.96 10.17
C ILE A 219 -2.02 -0.57 10.15
N GLY A 220 -1.53 -0.18 8.97
CA GLY A 220 -0.25 0.51 8.88
C GLY A 220 -0.45 2.00 9.08
N VAL A 221 0.43 2.62 9.86
CA VAL A 221 0.43 4.04 10.21
C VAL A 221 1.75 4.64 9.73
N ALA A 222 1.66 5.58 8.79
CA ALA A 222 2.79 6.26 8.16
C ALA A 222 2.62 7.78 8.25
#